data_AF-A0A4Y2B5F1-F1
#
_entry.id   AF-A0A4Y2B5F1-F1
#
_cell.length_a   1.000
_cell.length_b   1.000
_cell.length_c   1.000
_cell.angle_alpha   90.00
_cell.angle_beta   90.00
_cell.angle_gamma   90.00
#
_symmetry.space_group_name_H-M   'P 1'
#
loop_
_entity.id
_entity.type
_entity.pdbx_description
1 polymer ?
#
loop_
_entity_poly.entity_id
_entity_poly.type
_entity_poly.pdbx_seq_one_letter_code
_entity_poly.pdbx_strand_id
1 'polypeptide(L)'
;MCLSVRPYIPNPLCCFKCQHFGHSKTSCRGTLTCARCAEMGHDSSQSTAVEKCVNCKDIHTSFSRNGSAWKLEKEIITTKIKKQISYPEARKLVKTQTPASATSYSSIVKTHVQLYAPITILETFCTVILNLIQLT
;
A
#
# COMPACT_ATOMS: atom_id res chain seq x y z
N MET A 1 44.08 6.58 10.98
CA MET A 1 42.72 7.11 11.30
C MET A 1 41.73 6.54 10.30
N CYS A 2 40.61 5.99 10.77
CA CYS A 2 39.54 5.54 9.89
C CYS A 2 38.43 6.59 9.91
N LEU A 3 38.16 7.24 8.77
CA LEU A 3 37.12 8.26 8.65
C LEU A 3 35.76 7.56 8.60
N SER A 4 34.82 7.97 9.46
CA SER A 4 33.46 7.47 9.42
C SER A 4 32.72 8.06 8.22
N VAL A 5 32.54 7.27 7.17
CA VAL A 5 31.81 7.67 5.97
C VAL A 5 30.34 7.28 6.10
N ARG A 6 29.43 8.21 5.84
CA ARG A 6 28.00 7.91 5.79
C ARG A 6 27.69 7.11 4.51
N PRO A 7 27.04 5.94 4.60
CA PRO A 7 26.68 5.17 3.42
C PRO A 7 25.79 5.97 2.47
N TYR A 8 26.11 5.96 1.18
CA TYR A 8 25.26 6.57 0.16
C TYR A 8 23.98 5.74 -0.05
N ILE A 9 22.82 6.40 0.07
CA ILE A 9 21.52 5.78 -0.15
C ILE A 9 20.90 6.37 -1.42
N PRO A 10 20.95 5.65 -2.56
CA PRO A 10 20.43 6.16 -3.83
C PRO A 10 18.92 6.39 -3.79
N ASN A 11 18.41 7.18 -4.73
CA ASN A 11 16.96 7.31 -4.93
C ASN A 11 16.39 6.07 -5.63
N PRO A 12 15.09 5.76 -5.42
CA PRO A 12 14.42 4.70 -6.17
C PRO A 12 14.63 4.84 -7.67
N LEU A 13 15.08 3.75 -8.30
CA LEU A 13 15.26 3.69 -9.74
C LEU A 13 13.88 3.61 -10.40
N CYS A 14 13.46 4.69 -11.06
CA CYS A 14 12.21 4.74 -11.82
C CYS A 14 12.49 4.52 -13.31
N CYS A 15 11.71 3.64 -13.94
CA CYS A 15 11.80 3.40 -15.37
C CYS A 15 11.09 4.52 -16.15
N PHE A 16 11.81 5.28 -16.97
CA PHE A 16 11.19 6.36 -17.78
C PHE A 16 10.28 5.88 -18.92
N LYS A 17 10.15 4.56 -19.14
CA LYS A 17 9.20 4.00 -20.12
C LYS A 17 7.86 3.67 -19.45
N CYS A 18 7.87 2.87 -18.39
CA CYS A 18 6.64 2.39 -17.74
C CYS A 18 6.37 2.99 -16.36
N GLN A 19 7.25 3.87 -15.87
CA GLN A 19 7.16 4.59 -14.58
C GLN A 19 7.19 3.72 -13.31
N HIS A 20 7.39 2.41 -13.45
CA HIS A 20 7.57 1.49 -12.33
C HIS A 20 8.99 1.56 -11.75
N PHE A 21 9.11 1.21 -10.47
CA PHE A 21 10.40 1.15 -9.79
C PHE A 21 11.15 -0.17 -10.05
N GLY A 22 12.48 -0.13 -9.88
CA GLY A 22 13.34 -1.31 -9.78
C GLY A 22 14.08 -1.71 -11.05
N HIS A 23 13.83 -1.05 -12.18
CA HIS A 23 14.52 -1.36 -13.44
C HIS A 23 14.73 -0.11 -14.30
N SER A 24 15.69 -0.20 -15.22
CA SER A 24 16.01 0.87 -16.16
C SER A 24 15.21 0.72 -17.47
N LYS A 25 15.24 1.76 -18.32
CA LYS A 25 14.57 1.77 -19.63
C LYS A 25 15.03 0.62 -20.53
N THR A 26 16.31 0.26 -20.49
CA THR A 26 16.88 -0.80 -21.37
C THR A 26 16.42 -2.19 -20.98
N SER A 27 16.20 -2.44 -19.69
CA SER A 27 15.66 -3.70 -19.15
C SER A 27 14.13 -3.76 -19.14
N CYS A 28 13.44 -2.70 -19.57
CA CYS A 28 12.00 -2.58 -19.44
C CYS A 28 11.26 -3.43 -20.46
N ARG A 29 10.38 -4.31 -19.96
CA ARG A 29 9.45 -5.12 -20.76
C ARG A 29 8.03 -4.53 -20.81
N GLY A 30 7.80 -3.40 -20.13
CA GLY A 30 6.51 -2.72 -20.07
C GLY A 30 6.23 -1.85 -21.30
N THR A 31 5.01 -1.30 -21.34
CA THR A 31 4.55 -0.33 -22.35
C THR A 31 4.97 1.10 -21.99
N LEU A 32 4.85 2.01 -22.96
CA LEU A 32 5.04 3.43 -22.70
C LEU A 32 3.85 3.96 -21.88
N THR A 33 4.15 4.49 -20.71
CA THR A 33 3.17 5.00 -19.75
C THR A 33 3.51 6.42 -19.35
N CYS A 34 2.51 7.30 -19.41
CA CYS A 34 2.66 8.69 -19.04
C CYS A 34 2.97 8.85 -17.55
N ALA A 35 4.02 9.61 -17.24
CA ALA A 35 4.40 9.92 -15.86
C ALA A 35 3.41 10.81 -15.10
N ARG A 36 2.57 11.59 -15.81
CA ARG A 36 1.60 12.48 -15.20
C ARG A 36 0.28 11.79 -14.90
N CYS A 37 -0.32 11.09 -15.86
CA CYS A 37 -1.67 10.54 -15.74
C CYS A 37 -1.75 9.01 -15.69
N ALA A 38 -0.62 8.29 -15.72
CA ALA A 38 -0.55 6.83 -15.71
C ALA A 38 -1.22 6.12 -16.91
N GLU A 39 -1.68 6.85 -17.92
CA GLU A 39 -2.26 6.29 -19.14
C GLU A 39 -1.17 5.81 -20.11
N MET A 40 -1.52 4.81 -20.92
CA MET A 40 -0.63 4.25 -21.94
C MET A 40 -0.80 4.97 -23.27
N GLY A 41 0.27 5.02 -24.08
CA GLY A 41 0.20 5.44 -25.48
C GLY A 41 0.72 6.85 -25.76
N HIS A 42 1.17 7.60 -24.75
CA HIS A 42 1.76 8.92 -24.94
C HIS A 42 2.77 9.30 -23.85
N ASP A 43 3.57 10.33 -24.14
CA ASP A 43 4.52 10.95 -23.22
C ASP A 43 3.87 12.08 -22.39
N SER A 44 4.53 12.48 -21.30
CA SER A 44 4.02 13.47 -20.34
C SER A 44 3.74 14.87 -20.92
N SER A 45 4.32 15.22 -22.06
CA SER A 45 4.11 16.51 -22.73
C SER A 45 2.71 16.68 -23.31
N GLN A 46 2.05 15.58 -23.70
CA GLN A 46 0.74 15.60 -24.36
C GLN A 46 -0.44 15.38 -23.40
N SER A 47 -0.18 15.43 -22.09
CA SER A 47 -1.18 15.06 -21.08
C SER A 47 -1.96 16.26 -20.56
N THR A 48 -3.28 16.26 -20.81
CA THR A 48 -4.28 17.15 -20.19
C THR A 48 -5.07 16.47 -19.07
N ALA A 49 -4.92 15.16 -18.91
CA ALA A 49 -5.61 14.37 -17.91
C ALA A 49 -5.14 14.67 -16.46
N VAL A 50 -6.00 14.35 -15.50
CA VAL A 50 -5.71 14.47 -14.06
C VAL A 50 -4.48 13.65 -13.69
N GLU A 51 -3.68 14.20 -12.77
CA GLU A 51 -2.47 13.53 -12.33
C GLU A 51 -2.79 12.25 -11.55
N LYS A 52 -2.05 11.19 -11.86
CA LYS A 52 -2.21 9.87 -11.28
C LYS A 52 -0.87 9.13 -11.28
N CYS A 53 -0.55 8.54 -10.14
CA CYS A 53 0.66 7.75 -9.99
C CYS A 53 0.43 6.30 -10.42
N VAL A 54 1.33 5.76 -11.25
CA VAL A 54 1.27 4.34 -11.68
C VAL A 54 1.44 3.38 -10.50
N ASN A 55 2.22 3.77 -9.49
CA ASN A 55 2.62 2.87 -8.40
C ASN A 55 1.65 2.87 -7.21
N CYS A 56 1.07 4.03 -6.83
CA CYS A 56 0.13 4.13 -5.71
C CYS A 56 -1.30 4.51 -6.09
N LYS A 57 -1.55 4.91 -7.35
CA LYS A 57 -2.87 5.32 -7.87
C LYS A 57 -3.45 6.59 -7.24
N ASP A 58 -2.69 7.28 -6.40
CA ASP A 58 -3.05 8.57 -5.80
C ASP A 58 -2.89 9.73 -6.80
N ILE A 59 -3.51 10.87 -6.47
CA ILE A 59 -3.49 12.09 -7.27
C ILE A 59 -2.14 12.81 -7.10
N HIS A 60 -1.17 12.41 -7.91
CA HIS A 60 0.10 13.09 -8.13
C HIS A 60 0.85 12.44 -9.29
N THR A 61 1.86 13.13 -9.84
CA THR A 61 2.77 12.53 -10.83
C THR A 61 3.56 11.35 -10.27
N SER A 62 3.97 10.42 -11.14
CA SER A 62 4.77 9.24 -10.76
C SER A 62 6.17 9.58 -10.21
N PHE A 63 6.65 10.81 -10.40
CA PHE A 63 7.94 11.30 -9.87
C PHE A 63 7.84 11.89 -8.46
N SER A 64 6.64 12.07 -7.93
CA SER A 64 6.44 12.65 -6.59
C SER A 64 7.10 11.80 -5.51
N ARG A 65 7.91 12.45 -4.67
CA ARG A 65 8.56 11.83 -3.50
C ARG A 65 7.61 11.65 -2.32
N ASN A 66 6.44 12.28 -2.37
CA ASN A 66 5.47 12.22 -1.29
C ASN A 66 4.59 10.96 -1.35
N GLY A 67 4.57 10.26 -2.50
CA GLY A 67 3.79 9.06 -2.72
C GLY A 67 4.20 7.91 -1.79
N SER A 68 3.21 7.17 -1.31
CA SER A 68 3.37 6.02 -0.41
C SER A 68 4.30 4.96 -1.01
N ALA A 69 4.13 4.64 -2.30
CA ALA A 69 4.97 3.70 -3.02
C ALA A 69 6.44 4.15 -3.12
N TRP A 70 6.70 5.45 -3.30
CA TRP A 70 8.06 5.98 -3.34
C TRP A 70 8.75 5.87 -1.98
N LYS A 71 8.04 6.23 -0.91
CA LYS A 71 8.55 6.14 0.47
C LYS A 71 8.90 4.70 0.84
N LEU A 72 8.02 3.75 0.52
CA LEU A 72 8.26 2.33 0.74
C LEU A 72 9.49 1.84 -0.03
N GLU A 73 9.62 2.21 -1.31
CA GLU A 73 10.78 1.81 -2.12
C GLU A 73 12.08 2.44 -1.59
N LYS A 74 12.04 3.70 -1.12
CA LYS A 74 13.17 4.36 -0.47
C LYS A 74 13.58 3.65 0.82
N GLU A 75 12.61 3.17 1.60
CA GLU A 75 12.87 2.40 2.83
C GLU A 75 13.51 1.04 2.53
N ILE A 76 13.05 0.35 1.47
CA ILE A 76 13.66 -0.91 1.01
C ILE A 76 15.12 -0.70 0.63
N ILE A 77 15.42 0.32 -0.19
CA ILE A 77 16.79 0.67 -0.59
C ILE A 77 17.63 1.05 0.62
N THR A 78 17.07 1.83 1.54
CA THR A 78 17.74 2.22 2.79
C THR A 78 18.10 1.00 3.63
N THR A 79 17.17 0.06 3.78
CA THR A 79 17.36 -1.18 4.54
C THR A 79 18.40 -2.08 3.88
N LYS A 80 18.34 -2.21 2.55
CA LYS A 80 19.34 -2.94 1.76
C LYS A 80 20.76 -2.44 2.04
N ILE A 81 20.97 -1.12 1.99
CA ILE A 81 22.30 -0.51 2.20
C ILE A 81 22.70 -0.55 3.68
N LYS A 82 21.80 -0.26 4.62
CA LYS A 82 22.13 -0.25 6.05
C LYS A 82 22.43 -1.64 6.60
N LYS A 83 21.70 -2.66 6.16
CA LYS A 83 21.85 -4.05 6.62
C LYS A 83 22.75 -4.90 5.72
N GLN A 84 23.18 -4.39 4.57
CA GLN A 84 24.01 -5.11 3.60
C GLN A 84 23.41 -6.46 3.17
N ILE A 85 22.11 -6.47 2.88
CA ILE A 85 21.35 -7.66 2.46
C ILE A 85 20.88 -7.52 1.01
N SER A 86 20.38 -8.61 0.44
CA SER A 86 19.82 -8.57 -0.90
C SER A 86 18.53 -7.73 -0.94
N TYR A 87 18.18 -7.22 -2.13
CA TYR A 87 16.94 -6.47 -2.33
C TYR A 87 15.66 -7.26 -1.97
N PRO A 88 15.47 -8.53 -2.38
CA PRO A 88 14.27 -9.28 -2.00
C PRO A 88 14.18 -9.50 -0.48
N GLU A 89 15.29 -9.72 0.20
CA GLU A 89 15.32 -9.83 1.67
C GLU A 89 14.94 -8.50 2.32
N ALA A 90 15.51 -7.38 1.87
CA ALA A 90 15.16 -6.05 2.37
C ALA A 90 13.66 -5.75 2.19
N ARG A 91 13.10 -6.09 1.02
CA ARG A 91 11.67 -5.95 0.74
C ARG A 91 10.81 -6.79 1.68
N LYS A 92 11.22 -8.03 1.96
CA LYS A 92 10.53 -8.90 2.93
C LYS A 92 10.55 -8.28 4.33
N LEU A 93 11.70 -7.78 4.77
CA LEU A 93 11.85 -7.17 6.09
C LEU A 93 10.98 -5.91 6.26
N VAL A 94 11.02 -4.98 5.31
CA VAL A 94 10.17 -3.76 5.36
C VAL A 94 8.69 -4.13 5.37
N LYS A 95 8.29 -5.12 4.55
CA LYS A 95 6.91 -5.63 4.53
C LYS A 95 6.49 -6.25 5.86
N THR A 96 7.39 -6.93 6.58
CA THR A 96 7.08 -7.48 7.92
C THR A 96 7.04 -6.40 9.01
N GLN A 97 7.82 -5.33 8.85
CA GLN A 97 7.88 -4.21 9.81
C GLN A 97 6.72 -3.23 9.65
N THR A 98 6.14 -3.15 8.44
CA THR A 98 4.90 -2.43 8.19
C THR A 98 3.75 -3.41 8.45
N PRO A 99 3.13 -3.45 9.65
CA PRO A 99 1.94 -4.25 9.83
C PRO A 99 0.90 -3.76 8.81
N ALA A 100 0.46 -4.64 7.91
CA ALA A 100 -0.61 -4.35 6.99
C ALA A 100 -1.84 -4.02 7.83
N SER A 101 -2.14 -2.72 8.01
CA SER A 101 -3.28 -2.18 8.75
C SER A 101 -3.79 -3.19 9.76
N ALA A 102 -2.99 -3.46 10.80
CA ALA A 102 -3.30 -4.50 11.77
C ALA A 102 -4.76 -4.32 12.14
N THR A 103 -5.58 -5.33 11.82
CA THR A 103 -6.96 -5.41 12.28
C THR A 103 -6.86 -5.21 13.77
N SER A 104 -7.14 -3.99 14.24
CA SER A 104 -6.89 -3.68 15.63
C SER A 104 -7.80 -4.61 16.44
N TYR A 105 -7.39 -5.00 17.65
CA TYR A 105 -8.27 -5.79 18.52
C TYR A 105 -9.67 -5.15 18.59
N SER A 106 -9.74 -3.82 18.63
CA SER A 106 -11.00 -3.05 18.59
C SER A 106 -11.81 -3.25 17.30
N SER A 107 -11.17 -3.43 16.16
CA SER A 107 -11.82 -3.69 14.87
C SER A 107 -12.44 -5.09 14.83
N ILE A 108 -11.71 -6.10 15.31
CA ILE A 108 -12.19 -7.49 15.43
C ILE A 108 -13.35 -7.58 16.42
N VAL A 109 -13.22 -6.93 17.58
CA VAL A 109 -14.29 -6.88 18.59
C VAL A 109 -15.51 -6.18 18.01
N LYS A 110 -15.40 -5.05 17.32
CA LYS A 110 -16.56 -4.38 16.70
C LYS A 110 -17.25 -5.21 15.62
N THR A 111 -16.50 -5.99 14.82
CA THR A 111 -17.10 -6.91 13.85
C THR A 111 -17.81 -8.07 14.54
N HIS A 112 -17.21 -8.61 15.61
CA HIS A 112 -17.85 -9.58 16.48
C HIS A 112 -19.16 -8.92 17.00
N VAL A 113 -19.06 -7.75 17.67
CA VAL A 113 -20.10 -6.73 17.97
C VAL A 113 -21.45 -6.91 17.27
N GLN A 114 -21.33 -6.63 15.97
CA GLN A 114 -22.41 -6.50 15.01
C GLN A 114 -23.01 -7.85 14.61
N LEU A 115 -22.28 -8.96 14.75
CA LEU A 115 -22.75 -10.29 14.40
C LEU A 115 -23.61 -10.94 15.49
N TYR A 116 -23.44 -10.60 16.78
CA TYR A 116 -24.33 -11.09 17.85
C TYR A 116 -25.48 -10.15 18.21
N ALA A 117 -25.41 -8.87 17.84
CA ALA A 117 -26.54 -7.96 17.96
C ALA A 117 -27.86 -8.52 17.36
N PRO A 118 -27.88 -9.13 16.16
CA PRO A 118 -29.11 -9.75 15.63
C PRO A 118 -29.51 -11.05 16.32
N ILE A 119 -28.55 -11.79 16.91
CA ILE A 119 -28.82 -13.05 17.62
C ILE A 119 -29.55 -12.76 18.93
N THR A 120 -29.14 -11.72 19.67
CA THR A 120 -29.83 -11.32 20.91
C THR A 120 -31.24 -10.80 20.67
N ILE A 121 -31.51 -10.20 19.50
CA ILE A 121 -32.85 -9.72 19.13
C ILE A 121 -33.79 -10.92 18.91
N LEU A 122 -33.35 -11.98 18.22
CA LEU A 122 -34.18 -13.16 17.98
C LEU A 122 -34.55 -13.90 19.28
N GLU A 123 -33.62 -14.01 20.23
CA GLU A 123 -33.85 -14.59 21.56
C GLU A 123 -34.89 -13.78 22.37
N THR A 124 -34.84 -12.44 22.28
CA THR A 124 -35.85 -11.58 22.93
C THR A 124 -37.22 -11.65 22.27
N PHE A 125 -37.31 -11.83 20.95
CA PHE A 125 -38.59 -12.05 20.27
C PHE A 125 -39.21 -13.40 20.64
N CYS A 126 -38.41 -14.46 20.77
CA CYS A 126 -38.91 -15.78 21.13
C CYS A 126 -39.47 -15.83 22.56
N THR A 127 -38.82 -15.15 23.51
CA THR A 127 -39.30 -15.07 24.90
C THR A 127 -40.56 -14.22 25.04
N VAL A 128 -40.70 -13.12 24.30
CA VAL A 128 -41.93 -12.31 24.28
C VAL A 128 -43.11 -13.10 23.71
N ILE A 129 -42.91 -13.85 22.61
CA ILE A 129 -43.96 -14.68 22.02
C ILE A 129 -44.37 -15.83 22.95
N LEU A 130 -43.42 -16.51 23.60
CA LEU A 130 -43.73 -17.58 24.56
C LEU A 130 -44.53 -17.05 25.77
N ASN A 131 -44.24 -15.84 26.25
CA ASN A 131 -44.99 -15.23 27.35
C ASN A 131 -46.41 -14.80 26.95
N LEU A 132 -46.65 -14.40 25.69
CA LEU A 132 -47.99 -14.08 25.18
C LEU A 132 -48.89 -15.32 25.04
N ILE A 133 -48.32 -16.49 24.74
CA ILE A 133 -49.06 -17.76 24.62
C ILE A 133 -49.49 -18.30 25.99
N GLN A 134 -48.81 -17.92 27.08
CA GLN A 134 -49.14 -18.34 28.46
C GLN A 134 -50.24 -17.47 29.12
N LEU A 135 -50.69 -16.40 28.47
CA LEU A 135 -51.69 -15.44 28.98
C LEU A 135 -53.07 -15.57 28.29
N THR A 136 -53.26 -16.62 27.49
CA THR A 136 -54.55 -17.03 26.88
C THR A 136 -54.92 -18.42 27.35
#